data_AF-A0A2V6F5Y1-F1
#
_entry.id   AF-A0A2V6F5Y1-F1
#
_cell.length_a   1.000
_cell.length_b   1.000
_cell.length_c   1.000
_cell.angle_alpha   90.00
_cell.angle_beta   90.00
_cell.angle_gamma   90.00
#
_symmetry.space_group_name_H-M   'P 1'
#
loop_
_entity.id
_entity.type
_entity.pdbx_description
1 polymer ?
#
loop_
_entity_poly.entity_id
_entity_poly.type
_entity_poly.pdbx_seq_one_letter_code
_entity_poly.pdbx_strand_id
1 'polypeptide(L)'
;MRRHAMRKRAYLMGREMTWSQVAHLYVASFHKARQSRIGRGMKRYSIRNLEQDWLTLPAVRLDHFKRLSDRTGILQHATFSLPNFSEGYCTDDNARALLLTVLLEETGDDTPELQGLASAYAAFVNYAFDPDQKQFRNFMSFDRRWLEKTGSDDAQGRALWALGACVGRSRRRSLQMWAAQLFDRALPASANISNA
;
A
#
# COMPACT_ATOMS: atom_id res chain seq x y z
N MET A 1 49.71 -6.02 -9.81
CA MET A 1 49.36 -5.44 -8.48
C MET A 1 48.08 -4.57 -8.47
N ARG A 2 47.85 -3.68 -9.44
CA ARG A 2 46.72 -2.70 -9.44
C ARG A 2 45.31 -3.31 -9.42
N ARG A 3 45.08 -4.43 -10.13
CA ARG A 3 43.77 -5.11 -10.21
C ARG A 3 43.36 -5.82 -8.92
N HIS A 4 44.29 -6.47 -8.23
CA HIS A 4 44.01 -7.13 -6.94
C HIS A 4 43.69 -6.12 -5.84
N ALA A 5 44.38 -4.97 -5.82
CA ALA A 5 44.07 -3.88 -4.91
C ALA A 5 42.67 -3.29 -5.16
N MET A 6 42.30 -3.10 -6.43
CA MET A 6 40.96 -2.64 -6.82
C MET A 6 39.86 -3.63 -6.42
N ARG A 7 40.06 -4.93 -6.67
CA ARG A 7 39.12 -6.00 -6.28
C ARG A 7 38.94 -6.06 -4.77
N LYS A 8 40.04 -5.93 -4.00
CA LYS A 8 39.98 -5.92 -2.52
C LYS A 8 39.21 -4.71 -2.00
N ARG A 9 39.38 -3.52 -2.59
CA ARG A 9 38.61 -2.32 -2.22
C ARG A 9 37.11 -2.47 -2.52
N ALA A 10 36.77 -2.95 -3.71
CA ALA A 10 35.36 -3.17 -4.08
C ALA A 10 34.69 -4.21 -3.17
N TYR A 11 35.40 -5.29 -2.83
CA TYR A 11 34.91 -6.30 -1.88
C TYR A 11 34.68 -5.72 -0.49
N LEU A 12 35.63 -4.93 0.04
CA LEU A 12 35.49 -4.30 1.36
C LEU A 12 34.33 -3.28 1.39
N MET A 13 34.17 -2.49 0.33
CA MET A 13 33.04 -1.56 0.21
C MET A 13 31.69 -2.29 0.10
N GLY A 14 31.63 -3.38 -0.68
CA GLY A 14 30.41 -4.19 -0.80
C GLY A 14 29.99 -4.86 0.51
N ARG A 15 30.92 -5.10 1.43
CA ARG A 15 30.61 -5.62 2.78
C ARG A 15 29.81 -4.64 3.63
N GLU A 16 29.94 -3.34 3.39
CA GLU A 16 29.12 -2.32 4.06
C GLU A 16 27.70 -2.24 3.48
N MET A 17 27.47 -2.84 2.30
CA MET A 17 26.20 -2.87 1.58
C MET A 17 25.43 -4.19 1.75
N THR A 18 25.90 -5.11 2.60
CA THR A 18 25.12 -6.31 2.92
C THR A 18 23.83 -5.93 3.65
N TRP A 19 22.75 -6.67 3.39
CA TRP A 19 21.41 -6.34 3.92
C TRP A 19 21.37 -6.12 5.44
N SER A 20 22.11 -6.90 6.23
CA SER A 20 22.20 -6.72 7.68
C SER A 20 22.78 -5.36 8.08
N GLN A 21 23.79 -4.87 7.35
CA GLN A 21 24.41 -3.57 7.60
C GLN A 21 23.50 -2.42 7.13
N VAL A 22 22.88 -2.58 5.96
CA VAL A 22 21.90 -1.60 5.44
C VAL A 22 20.71 -1.45 6.38
N ALA A 23 20.20 -2.54 6.96
CA ALA A 23 19.13 -2.50 7.94
C ALA A 23 19.51 -1.68 9.19
N HIS A 24 20.74 -1.85 9.71
CA HIS A 24 21.23 -1.02 10.83
C HIS A 24 21.34 0.47 10.46
N LEU A 25 21.79 0.80 9.24
CA LEU A 25 21.86 2.17 8.75
C LEU A 25 20.46 2.81 8.64
N TYR A 26 19.46 2.04 8.21
CA TYR A 26 18.06 2.48 8.23
C TYR A 26 17.58 2.76 9.65
N VAL A 27 17.78 1.83 10.59
CA VAL A 27 17.39 1.99 12.00
C VAL A 27 18.04 3.23 12.63
N ALA A 28 19.34 3.45 12.40
CA ALA A 28 20.04 4.64 12.87
C ALA A 28 19.46 5.93 12.29
N SER A 29 19.11 5.92 10.99
CA SER A 29 18.47 7.05 10.33
C SER A 29 17.09 7.35 10.92
N PHE A 30 16.29 6.33 11.22
CA PHE A 30 15.00 6.49 11.90
C PHE A 30 15.15 7.03 13.32
N HIS A 31 16.13 6.55 14.09
CA HIS A 31 16.41 7.09 15.42
C HIS A 31 16.79 8.57 15.39
N LYS A 32 17.65 8.96 14.44
CA LYS A 32 18.05 10.36 14.23
C LYS A 32 16.86 11.24 13.88
N ALA A 33 16.00 10.80 12.95
CA ALA A 33 14.78 11.51 12.57
C ALA A 33 13.82 11.69 13.76
N ARG A 34 13.66 10.65 14.59
CA ARG A 34 12.81 10.69 15.79
C ARG A 34 13.33 11.66 16.85
N GLN A 35 14.64 11.67 17.08
CA GLN A 35 15.27 12.58 18.05
C GLN A 35 15.20 14.04 17.61
N SER A 36 15.31 14.31 16.30
CA SER A 36 15.24 15.68 15.77
C SER A 36 13.85 16.33 15.90
N ARG A 37 12.76 15.56 16.09
CA ARG A 37 11.39 16.08 16.12
C ARG A 37 10.85 16.43 17.52
N ILE A 38 11.49 15.98 18.59
CA ILE A 38 10.89 16.03 19.96
C ILE A 38 11.46 17.18 20.82
N GLY A 39 12.52 17.88 20.38
CA GLY A 39 13.33 18.75 21.26
C GLY A 39 13.07 20.26 21.26
N ARG A 40 12.11 20.82 20.49
CA ARG A 40 11.79 22.25 20.59
C ARG A 40 10.33 22.44 20.94
N GLY A 41 10.09 22.78 22.21
CA GLY A 41 8.80 23.19 22.74
C GLY A 41 8.16 24.22 21.84
N MET A 42 7.07 23.81 21.19
CA MET A 42 6.25 24.65 20.33
C MET A 42 5.49 25.63 21.22
N LYS A 43 6.17 26.73 21.57
CA LYS A 43 5.55 27.90 22.18
C LYS A 43 4.48 28.42 21.21
N ARG A 44 3.21 28.23 21.58
CA ARG A 44 2.04 28.74 20.86
C ARG A 44 2.06 30.27 20.93
N TYR A 45 2.66 30.92 19.93
CA TYR A 45 2.51 32.36 19.70
C TYR A 45 1.79 32.60 18.37
N SER A 46 0.82 33.48 18.43
CA SER A 46 -0.26 33.72 17.48
C SER A 46 0.10 34.68 16.35
N ILE A 47 1.22 34.47 15.66
CA ILE A 47 1.58 35.24 14.46
C ILE A 47 2.19 34.29 13.42
N ARG A 48 1.50 34.10 12.28
CA ARG A 48 1.93 33.26 11.15
C ARG A 48 3.08 33.94 10.41
N ASN A 49 4.30 33.38 10.48
CA ASN A 49 5.45 33.82 9.69
C ASN A 49 5.76 32.79 8.58
N LEU A 50 6.24 33.25 7.42
CA LEU A 50 6.54 32.51 6.18
C LEU A 50 7.37 31.22 6.37
N GLU A 51 8.17 31.13 7.43
CA GLU A 51 8.99 29.95 7.75
C GLU A 51 8.17 28.76 8.29
N GLN A 52 6.93 28.99 8.77
CA GLN A 52 6.04 27.93 9.28
C GLN A 52 5.30 27.14 8.18
N ASP A 53 5.21 27.68 6.96
CA ASP A 53 4.50 27.00 5.85
C ASP A 53 5.17 25.68 5.45
N TRP A 54 6.49 25.54 5.64
CA TRP A 54 7.26 24.31 5.34
C TRP A 54 6.90 23.12 6.24
N LEU A 55 6.20 23.34 7.35
CA LEU A 55 5.77 22.27 8.26
C LEU A 55 4.34 21.77 7.97
N THR A 56 3.61 22.45 7.10
CA THR A 56 2.23 22.07 6.77
C THR A 56 2.27 21.15 5.56
N LEU A 57 1.87 19.89 5.75
CA LEU A 57 1.68 19.00 4.61
C LEU A 57 0.57 19.58 3.72
N PRO A 58 0.72 19.49 2.39
CA PRO A 58 -0.33 19.92 1.48
C PRO A 58 -1.61 19.12 1.78
N ALA A 59 -2.76 19.76 1.54
CA ALA A 59 -4.04 19.06 1.62
C ALA A 59 -4.03 17.83 0.70
N VAL A 60 -4.60 16.73 1.18
CA VAL A 60 -4.68 15.49 0.41
C VAL A 60 -5.50 15.74 -0.85
N ARG A 61 -4.91 15.45 -2.01
CA ARG A 61 -5.58 15.54 -3.31
C ARG A 61 -5.81 14.15 -3.88
N LEU A 62 -7.07 13.82 -4.09
CA LEU A 62 -7.48 12.49 -4.57
C LEU A 62 -7.85 12.48 -6.06
N ASP A 63 -7.62 13.58 -6.79
CA ASP A 63 -7.99 13.71 -8.21
C ASP A 63 -7.39 12.60 -9.08
N HIS A 64 -6.10 12.30 -8.90
CA HIS A 64 -5.43 11.27 -9.68
C HIS A 64 -5.86 9.86 -9.27
N PHE A 65 -6.05 9.64 -7.96
CA PHE A 65 -6.60 8.39 -7.43
C PHE A 65 -7.96 8.08 -8.04
N LYS A 66 -8.88 9.06 -8.04
CA LYS A 66 -10.20 8.95 -8.67
C LYS A 66 -10.11 8.70 -10.18
N ARG A 67 -9.15 9.34 -10.85
CA ARG A 67 -8.95 9.19 -12.31
C ARG A 67 -8.45 7.81 -12.71
N LEU A 68 -7.65 7.16 -11.87
CA LEU A 68 -7.18 5.78 -12.11
C LEU A 68 -8.23 4.72 -11.77
N SER A 69 -9.38 5.12 -11.24
CA SER A 69 -10.38 4.18 -10.77
C SER A 69 -11.65 4.22 -11.61
N ASP A 70 -12.29 3.06 -11.71
CA ASP A 70 -13.58 2.90 -12.34
C ASP A 70 -14.49 2.03 -11.46
N ARG A 71 -15.58 1.50 -12.03
CA ARG A 71 -16.52 0.63 -11.31
C ARG A 71 -15.98 -0.78 -11.06
N THR A 72 -14.90 -1.18 -11.73
CA THR A 72 -14.22 -2.46 -11.54
C THR A 72 -13.21 -2.35 -10.41
N GLY A 73 -12.40 -1.29 -10.38
CA GLY A 73 -11.36 -1.12 -9.39
C GLY A 73 -10.40 0.00 -9.77
N ILE A 74 -9.19 -0.01 -9.21
CA ILE A 74 -8.11 0.87 -9.63
C ILE A 74 -7.23 0.19 -10.68
N LEU A 75 -6.92 0.92 -11.75
CA LEU A 75 -6.05 0.49 -12.83
C LEU A 75 -4.59 0.50 -12.41
N GLN A 76 -3.84 -0.45 -12.97
CA GLN A 76 -2.39 -0.52 -12.87
C GLN A 76 -1.75 0.60 -13.69
N HIS A 77 -0.84 1.32 -13.06
CA HIS A 77 0.04 2.30 -13.68
C HIS A 77 -0.67 3.47 -14.41
N ALA A 78 0.13 4.46 -14.78
CA ALA A 78 -0.30 5.63 -15.54
C ALA A 78 0.80 6.06 -16.50
N THR A 79 0.42 6.57 -17.66
CA THR A 79 1.33 7.35 -18.52
C THR A 79 1.10 8.82 -18.21
N PHE A 80 2.00 9.41 -17.42
CA PHE A 80 1.80 10.71 -16.78
C PHE A 80 0.51 10.73 -15.93
N SER A 81 -0.47 11.54 -16.30
CA SER A 81 -1.76 11.66 -15.61
C SER A 81 -2.84 10.77 -16.22
N LEU A 82 -2.55 10.04 -17.30
CA LEU A 82 -3.52 9.23 -18.03
C LEU A 82 -3.44 7.77 -17.56
N PRO A 83 -4.57 7.12 -17.21
CA PRO A 83 -4.58 5.71 -16.86
C PRO A 83 -4.01 4.85 -18.00
N ASN A 84 -3.20 3.84 -17.67
CA ASN A 84 -2.69 2.92 -18.69
C ASN A 84 -3.58 1.68 -18.82
N PHE A 85 -4.53 1.71 -19.75
CA PHE A 85 -5.45 0.58 -19.95
C PHE A 85 -4.78 -0.70 -20.47
N SER A 86 -3.54 -0.67 -20.97
CA SER A 86 -2.87 -1.90 -21.41
C SER A 86 -2.52 -2.85 -20.26
N GLU A 87 -2.35 -2.31 -19.06
CA GLU A 87 -1.91 -3.06 -17.87
C GLU A 87 -3.09 -3.64 -17.07
N GLY A 88 -4.31 -3.12 -17.26
CA GLY A 88 -5.48 -3.61 -16.55
C GLY A 88 -5.44 -3.31 -15.05
N TYR A 89 -5.72 -4.30 -14.20
CA TYR A 89 -5.91 -4.17 -12.75
C TYR A 89 -5.08 -5.22 -12.02
N CYS A 90 -4.69 -4.92 -10.78
CA CYS A 90 -4.12 -5.91 -9.87
C CYS A 90 -4.75 -5.89 -8.47
N THR A 91 -4.71 -7.03 -7.80
CA THR A 91 -5.19 -7.18 -6.42
C THR A 91 -4.35 -6.37 -5.44
N ASP A 92 -3.04 -6.26 -5.65
CA ASP A 92 -2.18 -5.47 -4.74
C ASP A 92 -2.49 -3.97 -4.78
N ASP A 93 -2.76 -3.37 -5.96
CA ASP A 93 -3.23 -1.98 -6.06
C ASP A 93 -4.64 -1.82 -5.46
N ASN A 94 -5.57 -2.73 -5.79
CA ASN A 94 -6.94 -2.66 -5.30
C ASN A 94 -7.04 -2.86 -3.77
N ALA A 95 -6.21 -3.73 -3.19
CA ALA A 95 -6.12 -3.89 -1.75
C ALA A 95 -5.56 -2.63 -1.08
N ARG A 96 -4.52 -2.01 -1.64
CA ARG A 96 -3.97 -0.73 -1.14
C ARG A 96 -4.98 0.41 -1.27
N ALA A 97 -5.73 0.46 -2.37
CA ALA A 97 -6.78 1.45 -2.58
C ALA A 97 -7.93 1.26 -1.58
N LEU A 98 -8.37 0.03 -1.33
CA LEU A 98 -9.36 -0.29 -0.29
C LEU A 98 -8.88 0.15 1.10
N LEU A 99 -7.64 -0.19 1.47
CA LEU A 99 -7.03 0.24 2.73
C LEU A 99 -7.03 1.77 2.85
N LEU A 100 -6.63 2.49 1.79
CA LEU A 100 -6.64 3.95 1.78
C LEU A 100 -8.03 4.50 2.07
N THR A 101 -9.10 3.93 1.49
CA THR A 101 -10.47 4.41 1.78
C THR A 101 -10.87 4.23 3.24
N VAL A 102 -10.42 3.16 3.91
CA VAL A 102 -10.64 2.96 5.35
C VAL A 102 -9.86 3.99 6.18
N LEU A 103 -8.64 4.33 5.78
CA LEU A 103 -7.84 5.35 6.47
C LEU A 103 -8.43 6.76 6.30
N LEU A 104 -8.94 7.09 5.11
CA LEU A 104 -9.65 8.36 4.86
C LEU A 104 -10.95 8.43 5.66
N GLU A 105 -11.65 7.31 5.80
CA GLU A 105 -12.82 7.22 6.67
C GLU A 105 -12.47 7.60 8.12
N GLU A 106 -11.35 7.11 8.64
CA GLU A 106 -10.90 7.45 10.00
C GLU A 106 -10.58 8.94 10.19
N THR A 107 -9.97 9.59 9.20
CA THR A 107 -9.62 11.03 9.26
C THR A 107 -10.82 11.95 9.05
N GLY A 108 -11.99 11.39 8.70
CA GLY A 108 -13.22 12.14 8.44
C GLY A 108 -13.38 12.56 6.97
N ASP A 109 -12.47 12.15 6.09
CA ASP A 109 -12.49 12.38 4.66
C ASP A 109 -13.35 11.33 3.94
N ASP A 110 -14.58 11.06 4.43
CA ASP A 110 -15.48 10.03 3.94
C ASP A 110 -16.61 10.60 3.08
N THR A 111 -16.30 10.86 1.80
CA THR A 111 -17.31 11.36 0.85
C THR A 111 -18.10 10.21 0.20
N PRO A 112 -19.35 10.43 -0.28
CA PRO A 112 -20.10 9.39 -0.99
C PRO A 112 -19.36 8.80 -2.20
N GLU A 113 -18.55 9.62 -2.89
CA GLU A 113 -17.69 9.17 -3.98
C GLU A 113 -16.61 8.18 -3.49
N LEU A 114 -15.95 8.48 -2.37
CA LEU A 114 -14.96 7.58 -1.77
C LEU A 114 -15.58 6.30 -1.22
N GLN A 115 -16.81 6.38 -0.70
CA GLN A 115 -17.57 5.19 -0.31
C GLN A 115 -17.86 4.31 -1.52
N GLY A 116 -18.23 4.90 -2.66
CA GLY A 116 -18.43 4.20 -3.93
C GLY A 116 -17.15 3.54 -4.44
N LEU A 117 -16.01 4.24 -4.37
CA LEU A 117 -14.70 3.67 -4.70
C LEU A 117 -14.32 2.51 -3.77
N ALA A 118 -14.53 2.66 -2.46
CA ALA A 118 -14.31 1.57 -1.51
C ALA A 118 -15.14 0.33 -1.84
N SER A 119 -16.39 0.50 -2.26
CA SER A 119 -17.24 -0.60 -2.73
C SER A 119 -16.69 -1.25 -4.01
N ALA A 120 -16.17 -0.48 -4.96
CA ALA A 120 -15.53 -1.02 -6.16
C ALA A 120 -14.29 -1.86 -5.82
N TYR A 121 -13.39 -1.33 -4.96
CA TYR A 121 -12.19 -2.06 -4.54
C TYR A 121 -12.52 -3.32 -3.73
N ALA A 122 -13.51 -3.24 -2.83
CA ALA A 122 -13.99 -4.41 -2.09
C ALA A 122 -14.57 -5.47 -3.04
N ALA A 123 -15.36 -5.07 -4.04
CA ALA A 123 -15.89 -5.97 -5.04
C ALA A 123 -14.77 -6.61 -5.88
N PHE A 124 -13.73 -5.85 -6.26
CA PHE A 124 -12.55 -6.39 -6.94
C PHE A 124 -11.86 -7.45 -6.11
N VAL A 125 -11.51 -7.13 -4.85
CA VAL A 125 -10.84 -8.06 -3.93
C VAL A 125 -11.69 -9.32 -3.70
N ASN A 126 -13.01 -9.16 -3.58
CA ASN A 126 -13.94 -10.28 -3.47
C ASN A 126 -13.92 -11.18 -4.70
N TYR A 127 -13.86 -10.59 -5.90
CA TYR A 127 -13.83 -11.34 -7.16
C TYR A 127 -12.47 -11.99 -7.43
N ALA A 128 -11.38 -11.38 -6.95
CA ALA A 128 -10.03 -11.91 -7.03
C ALA A 128 -9.84 -13.20 -6.24
N PHE A 129 -10.59 -13.38 -5.16
CA PHE A 129 -10.49 -14.56 -4.31
C PHE A 129 -10.94 -15.83 -5.04
N ASP A 130 -10.04 -16.81 -5.09
CA ASP A 130 -10.31 -18.18 -5.53
C ASP A 130 -10.66 -19.04 -4.30
N PRO A 131 -11.90 -19.54 -4.18
CA PRO A 131 -12.32 -20.34 -3.03
C PRO A 131 -11.66 -21.72 -2.96
N ASP A 132 -11.26 -22.29 -4.10
CA ASP A 132 -10.68 -23.63 -4.18
C ASP A 132 -9.21 -23.58 -3.73
N GLN A 133 -8.48 -22.55 -4.18
CA GLN A 133 -7.09 -22.33 -3.80
C GLN A 133 -6.93 -21.57 -2.48
N LYS A 134 -8.01 -20.92 -1.99
CA LYS A 134 -8.02 -19.99 -0.84
C LYS A 134 -7.04 -18.82 -1.01
N GLN A 135 -6.73 -18.46 -2.25
CA GLN A 135 -5.76 -17.44 -2.61
C GLN A 135 -6.38 -16.40 -3.53
N PHE A 136 -5.79 -15.20 -3.57
CA PHE A 136 -6.20 -14.19 -4.54
C PHE A 136 -5.41 -14.34 -5.84
N ARG A 137 -6.11 -14.28 -6.97
CA ARG A 137 -5.48 -13.94 -8.26
C ARG A 137 -5.01 -12.49 -8.19
N ASN A 138 -3.88 -12.14 -8.81
CA ASN A 138 -3.40 -10.76 -8.82
C ASN A 138 -3.81 -10.03 -10.10
N PHE A 139 -3.36 -10.51 -11.26
CA PHE A 139 -3.46 -9.75 -12.51
C PHE A 139 -4.75 -10.01 -13.29
N MET A 140 -5.47 -8.93 -13.60
CA MET A 140 -6.64 -8.92 -14.47
C MET A 140 -6.43 -7.94 -15.61
N SER A 141 -6.73 -8.34 -16.84
CA SER A 141 -6.69 -7.46 -17.99
C SER A 141 -7.79 -6.39 -17.95
N PHE A 142 -7.65 -5.36 -18.78
CA PHE A 142 -8.67 -4.30 -18.89
C PHE A 142 -10.04 -4.83 -19.36
N ASP A 143 -10.06 -5.86 -20.20
CA ASP A 143 -11.27 -6.58 -20.61
C ASP A 143 -11.73 -7.64 -19.58
N ARG A 144 -11.23 -7.54 -18.34
CA ARG A 144 -11.68 -8.29 -17.16
C ARG A 144 -11.47 -9.80 -17.22
N ARG A 145 -10.38 -10.22 -17.87
CA ARG A 145 -9.92 -11.62 -17.86
C ARG A 145 -8.77 -11.76 -16.89
N TRP A 146 -8.83 -12.78 -16.04
CA TRP A 146 -7.70 -13.15 -15.20
C TRP A 146 -6.54 -13.62 -16.08
N LEU A 147 -5.36 -13.03 -15.86
CA LEU A 147 -4.15 -13.30 -16.64
C LEU A 147 -3.32 -14.43 -16.03
N GLU A 148 -3.67 -14.85 -14.82
CA GLU A 148 -3.02 -15.94 -14.11
C GLU A 148 -4.04 -16.79 -13.34
N LYS A 149 -3.61 -17.99 -12.95
CA LYS A 149 -4.41 -18.91 -12.14
C LYS A 149 -4.30 -18.60 -10.64
N THR A 150 -3.13 -18.17 -10.21
CA THR A 150 -2.77 -17.97 -8.80
C THR A 150 -1.93 -16.71 -8.69
N GLY A 151 -2.25 -15.84 -7.75
CA GLY A 151 -1.49 -14.60 -7.52
C GLY A 151 -0.25 -14.80 -6.66
N SER A 152 0.45 -13.71 -6.39
CA SER A 152 1.67 -13.71 -5.57
C SER A 152 1.39 -13.68 -4.07
N ASP A 153 2.38 -14.09 -3.28
CA ASP A 153 2.36 -13.99 -1.82
C ASP A 153 2.23 -12.53 -1.34
N ASP A 154 2.79 -11.55 -2.06
CA ASP A 154 2.61 -10.13 -1.74
C ASP A 154 1.14 -9.73 -1.94
N ALA A 155 0.51 -10.09 -3.07
CA ALA A 155 -0.90 -9.80 -3.31
C ALA A 155 -1.81 -10.42 -2.22
N GLN A 156 -1.51 -11.67 -1.81
CA GLN A 156 -2.19 -12.33 -0.69
C GLN A 156 -2.06 -11.53 0.61
N GLY A 157 -0.84 -11.11 0.95
CA GLY A 157 -0.57 -10.33 2.15
C GLY A 157 -1.24 -8.95 2.13
N ARG A 158 -1.23 -8.27 0.98
CA ARG A 158 -1.92 -6.97 0.81
C ARG A 158 -3.42 -7.10 0.97
N ALA A 159 -4.03 -8.12 0.38
CA ALA A 159 -5.45 -8.39 0.51
C ALA A 159 -5.83 -8.67 1.97
N LEU A 160 -5.10 -9.55 2.66
CA LEU A 160 -5.33 -9.82 4.09
C LEU A 160 -5.16 -8.57 4.96
N TRP A 161 -4.16 -7.73 4.68
CA TRP A 161 -3.97 -6.49 5.42
C TRP A 161 -5.13 -5.52 5.23
N ALA A 162 -5.60 -5.33 4.00
CA ALA A 162 -6.74 -4.48 3.69
C ALA A 162 -8.02 -4.99 4.36
N LEU A 163 -8.28 -6.31 4.28
CA LEU A 163 -9.44 -6.94 4.94
C LEU A 163 -9.38 -6.79 6.47
N GLY A 164 -8.22 -7.03 7.08
CA GLY A 164 -8.04 -6.81 8.52
C GLY A 164 -8.27 -5.35 8.93
N ALA A 165 -7.82 -4.39 8.11
CA ALA A 165 -8.10 -2.98 8.33
C ALA A 165 -9.60 -2.66 8.20
N CYS A 166 -10.30 -3.20 7.19
CA CYS A 166 -11.75 -3.06 7.09
C CYS A 166 -12.46 -3.55 8.36
N VAL A 167 -12.06 -4.70 8.90
CA VAL A 167 -12.62 -5.27 10.14
C VAL A 167 -12.35 -4.37 11.35
N GLY A 168 -11.09 -3.97 11.54
CA GLY A 168 -10.67 -3.29 12.77
C GLY A 168 -10.86 -1.77 12.79
N ARG A 169 -11.04 -1.12 11.64
CA ARG A 169 -10.89 0.34 11.49
C ARG A 169 -12.04 1.04 10.77
N SER A 170 -12.75 0.35 9.88
CA SER A 170 -13.89 0.98 9.20
C SER A 170 -15.02 1.26 10.20
N ARG A 171 -15.85 2.27 9.96
CA ARG A 171 -17.10 2.53 10.70
C ARG A 171 -18.31 1.92 9.99
N ARG A 172 -18.14 1.44 8.75
CA ARG A 172 -19.20 0.81 7.94
C ARG A 172 -19.37 -0.67 8.30
N ARG A 173 -20.44 -0.98 9.03
CA ARG A 173 -20.74 -2.36 9.51
C ARG A 173 -20.85 -3.39 8.39
N SER A 174 -21.42 -3.04 7.24
CA SER A 174 -21.51 -3.94 6.09
C SER A 174 -20.12 -4.32 5.55
N LEU A 175 -19.21 -3.36 5.46
CA LEU A 175 -17.84 -3.57 5.01
C LEU A 175 -17.05 -4.42 6.01
N GLN A 176 -17.21 -4.16 7.32
CA GLN A 176 -16.60 -4.99 8.37
C GLN A 176 -17.04 -6.45 8.28
N MET A 177 -18.35 -6.71 8.15
CA MET A 177 -18.90 -8.07 8.11
C MET A 177 -18.44 -8.84 6.87
N TRP A 178 -18.47 -8.21 5.70
CA TRP A 178 -17.95 -8.80 4.47
C TRP A 178 -16.45 -9.11 4.60
N ALA A 179 -15.66 -8.15 5.10
CA ALA A 179 -14.23 -8.31 5.23
C ALA A 179 -13.87 -9.43 6.21
N ALA A 180 -14.59 -9.56 7.32
CA ALA A 180 -14.37 -10.64 8.29
C ALA A 180 -14.58 -12.03 7.67
N GLN A 181 -15.66 -12.20 6.89
CA GLN A 181 -15.95 -13.47 6.22
C GLN A 181 -14.88 -13.82 5.17
N LEU A 182 -14.44 -12.85 4.37
CA LEU A 182 -13.42 -13.09 3.35
C LEU A 182 -12.04 -13.30 3.97
N PHE A 183 -11.71 -12.57 5.03
CA PHE A 183 -10.47 -12.72 5.79
C PHE A 183 -10.33 -14.13 6.36
N ASP A 184 -11.37 -14.64 7.02
CA ASP A 184 -11.36 -15.99 7.61
C ASP A 184 -11.11 -17.08 6.56
N ARG A 185 -11.71 -16.93 5.36
CA ARG A 185 -11.52 -17.86 4.24
C ARG A 185 -10.12 -17.79 3.62
N ALA A 186 -9.51 -16.61 3.59
CA ALA A 186 -8.20 -16.36 2.98
C ALA A 186 -7.02 -16.58 3.93
N LEU A 187 -7.26 -16.52 5.24
CA LEU A 187 -6.22 -16.65 6.27
C LEU A 187 -5.42 -17.95 6.18
N PRO A 188 -6.02 -19.14 5.92
CA PRO A 188 -5.26 -20.39 5.86
C PRO A 188 -4.13 -20.41 4.83
N ALA A 189 -4.29 -19.70 3.70
CA ALA A 189 -3.24 -19.63 2.67
C ALA A 189 -1.99 -18.88 3.14
N SER A 190 -2.11 -17.98 4.13
CA SER A 190 -0.98 -17.22 4.65
C SER A 190 0.06 -18.08 5.39
N ALA A 191 -0.35 -19.25 5.89
CA ALA A 191 0.56 -20.20 6.56
C ALA A 191 1.58 -20.83 5.60
N ASN A 192 1.32 -20.75 4.29
CA ASN A 192 2.16 -21.33 3.24
C ASN A 192 2.94 -20.27 2.44
N ILE A 193 2.97 -19.02 2.90
CA ILE A 193 3.76 -17.96 2.26
C ILE A 193 5.24 -18.34 2.35
N SER A 194 5.91 -18.39 1.21
CA SER A 194 7.30 -18.78 1.14
C SER A 194 8.19 -17.61 1.55
N ASN A 195 9.07 -17.80 2.53
CA ASN A 195 10.15 -16.85 2.78
C ASN A 195 11.14 -16.93 1.62
N ALA A 196 11.02 -16.01 0.66
CA ALA A 196 12.01 -15.82 -0.40
C ALA A 196 13.26 -15.10 0.11
#